data_AF-A0A3D2HU48-F1
#
_entry.id   AF-A0A3D2HU48-F1
#
_cell.length_a   1.000
_cell.length_b   1.000
_cell.length_c   1.000
_cell.angle_alpha   90.00
_cell.angle_beta   90.00
_cell.angle_gamma   90.00
#
_symmetry.space_group_name_H-M   'P 1'
#
loop_
_entity.id
_entity.type
_entity.pdbx_description
1 polymer ?
#
loop_
_entity_poly.entity_id
_entity_poly.type
_entity_poly.pdbx_seq_one_letter_code
_entity_poly.pdbx_strand_id
1 'polypeptide(L)' 'MNAEQAIAYIHSVCWKGSIPGLERTQELLKKMGNPEKKLKFVHIAGTNGKG' A
#
# COMPACT_ATOMS: atom_id res chain seq x y z
N MET A 1 5.89 19.22 -5.62
CA MET A 1 5.60 17.94 -6.28
C MET A 1 4.24 18.05 -6.96
N ASN A 2 4.21 18.05 -8.29
CA ASN A 2 2.96 17.94 -9.06
C ASN A 2 2.56 16.45 -9.22
N ALA A 3 1.40 16.17 -9.81
CA ALA A 3 0.92 14.78 -9.97
C ALA A 3 1.91 13.89 -10.73
N GLU A 4 2.50 14.42 -11.81
CA GLU A 4 3.48 13.71 -12.63
C GLU A 4 4.75 13.35 -11.85
N GLN A 5 5.28 14.31 -11.08
CA GLN A 5 6.43 14.11 -10.22
C GLN A 5 6.15 13.09 -9.11
N ALA A 6 4.92 13.09 -8.54
CA ALA A 6 4.51 12.11 -7.54
C ALA A 6 4.47 10.69 -8.11
N ILE A 7 3.90 10.52 -9.30
CA ILE A 7 3.84 9.25 -10.01
C ILE A 7 5.25 8.75 -10.33
N ALA A 8 6.11 9.62 -10.88
CA ALA A 8 7.50 9.28 -11.19
C ALA A 8 8.27 8.84 -9.94
N TYR A 9 8.08 9.53 -8.81
CA TYR A 9 8.70 9.17 -7.54
C TYR A 9 8.26 7.77 -7.06
N ILE A 10 6.96 7.45 -7.11
CA ILE A 10 6.44 6.13 -6.71
C ILE A 10 7.08 5.00 -7.56
N HIS A 11 7.26 5.22 -8.86
CA HIS A 11 7.84 4.22 -9.76
C HIS A 11 9.37 4.15 -9.76
N SER A 12 10.06 5.16 -9.21
CA SER A 12 11.53 5.15 -9.10
C SER A 12 12.06 4.07 -8.15
N VAL A 13 11.22 3.56 -7.24
CA VAL A 13 11.59 2.55 -6.25
C VAL A 13 11.53 1.16 -6.89
N CYS A 14 12.65 0.44 -6.89
CA CYS A 14 12.72 -0.91 -7.47
C CYS A 14 12.07 -1.94 -6.53
N TRP A 15 10.91 -2.50 -6.91
CA TRP A 15 10.17 -3.49 -6.10
C TRP A 15 10.61 -4.94 -6.36
N LYS A 16 11.91 -5.19 -6.59
CA LYS A 16 12.40 -6.54 -6.89
C LYS A 16 12.14 -7.49 -5.72
N GLY A 17 11.24 -8.44 -5.92
CA GLY A 17 10.91 -9.52 -5.00
C GLY A 17 9.77 -9.18 -4.03
N SER A 18 8.96 -10.20 -3.71
CA SER A 18 7.99 -10.12 -2.62
C SER A 18 8.67 -10.60 -1.35
N ILE A 19 8.79 -9.72 -0.34
CA ILE A 19 9.11 -10.10 1.03
C ILE A 19 7.77 -10.24 1.75
N PRO A 20 7.29 -11.46 2.03
CA PRO A 20 6.05 -11.65 2.78
C PRO A 20 6.18 -11.04 4.17
N GLY A 21 5.07 -10.52 4.70
CA GLY A 21 5.03 -9.82 5.98
C GLY A 21 4.35 -8.47 5.87
N LEU A 22 3.79 -8.00 6.98
CA LEU A 22 3.05 -6.73 7.06
C LEU A 22 3.77 -5.68 7.90
N GLU A 23 4.93 -6.00 8.46
CA GLU A 23 5.63 -5.21 9.48
C GLU A 23 5.95 -3.80 8.96
N ARG A 24 6.46 -3.69 7.73
CA ARG A 24 6.77 -2.39 7.09
C ARG A 24 5.53 -1.54 6.90
N THR A 25 4.44 -2.16 6.42
CA THR A 25 3.17 -1.47 6.17
C THR A 25 2.51 -1.06 7.49
N GLN A 26 2.53 -1.92 8.50
CA GLN A 26 2.01 -1.63 9.83
C GLN A 26 2.75 -0.48 10.51
N GLU A 27 4.09 -0.43 10.41
CA GLU A 27 4.88 0.68 10.96
C GLU A 27 4.58 2.01 10.25
N LEU A 28 4.39 1.97 8.92
CA LEU A 28 3.95 3.15 8.17
C LEU A 28 2.55 3.62 8.60
N LEU A 29 1.60 2.71 8.72
CA LEU A 29 0.23 3.02 9.17
C LEU A 29 0.22 3.59 10.59
N LYS A 30 1.07 3.06 11.49
CA LYS A 30 1.24 3.60 12.85
C LYS A 30 1.70 5.05 12.83
N LYS A 31 2.70 5.39 12.01
CA LYS A 31 3.18 6.77 11.82
C LYS A 31 2.11 7.69 11.24
N MET A 32 1.17 7.14 10.47
CA MET A 32 0.02 7.86 9.91
C MET A 32 -1.21 7.88 10.84
N GLY A 33 -1.11 7.39 12.07
CA GLY A 33 -2.19 7.42 13.05
C GLY A 33 -3.24 6.32 12.89
N ASN A 34 -2.85 5.18 12.34
CA ASN A 34 -3.64 3.97 12.12
C ASN A 34 -5.00 4.22 11.41
N PRO A 35 -5.00 4.84 10.21
CA PRO A 35 -6.24 5.14 9.48
C PRO A 35 -7.05 3.88 9.11
N GLU A 36 -6.39 2.74 8.92
CA GLU A 36 -7.02 1.44 8.63
C GLU A 36 -7.97 0.97 9.72
N LYS A 37 -7.83 1.47 10.96
CA LYS A 37 -8.71 1.14 12.10
C LYS A 37 -9.96 2.02 12.18
N LYS A 38 -9.99 3.12 11.43
CA LYS A 38 -11.05 4.16 11.54
C LYS A 38 -12.02 4.15 10.36
N LEU A 39 -11.64 3.52 9.26
CA LEU A 39 -12.39 3.49 8.01
C LEU A 39 -13.04 2.11 7.80
N LYS A 40 -14.09 2.08 6.98
CA LYS A 40 -14.79 0.84 6.60
C LYS A 40 -14.25 0.33 5.26
N PHE A 41 -13.98 -0.97 5.18
CA PHE A 41 -13.39 -1.59 4.00
C PHE A 41 -14.14 -2.88 3.62
N VAL A 42 -14.18 -3.18 2.32
CA VAL A 42 -14.52 -4.50 1.80
C VAL A 42 -13.23 -5.12 1.29
N HIS A 43 -12.83 -6.27 1.84
CA HIS A 43 -11.62 -6.98 1.42
C HIS A 43 -11.99 -8.09 0.43
N ILE A 44 -11.54 -7.98 -0.81
CA ILE A 44 -11.79 -8.97 -1.88
C ILE A 44 -10.51 -9.75 -2.17
N ALA A 45 -10.55 -11.07 -2.00
CA ALA A 45 -9.46 -11.99 -2.31
C ALA A 45 -9.97 -13.20 -3.10
N GLY A 46 -9.10 -13.84 -3.89
CA GLY A 46 -9.45 -14.98 -4.75
C GLY A 46 -8.47 -15.14 -5.90
N THR A 47 -8.53 -16.26 -6.63
CA THR A 47 -7.64 -16.48 -7.78
C THR A 47 -8.13 -15.73 -9.02
N ASN A 48 -9.44 -15.76 -9.27
CA ASN A 48 -10.08 -15.17 -10.45
C ASN A 48 -11.22 -14.22 -10.02
N GLY A 49 -11.54 -13.20 -10.83
CA GLY A 49 -12.70 -12.33 -10.61
C GLY A 49 -12.58 -11.27 -9.51
N LYS A 50 -11.38 -10.73 -9.26
CA LYS A 50 -11.13 -9.66 -8.25
C LYS A 50 -11.25 -8.22 -8.79
N GLY A 51 -11.84 -8.06 -9.98
CA GLY A 51 -12.03 -6.78 -10.66
C GLY A 51 -13.45 -6.30 -10.53
#